data_AF-A0A1B6MNB0-F1
#
_entry.id   AF-A0A1B6MNB0-F1
#
_cell.length_a   1.000
_cell.length_b   1.000
_cell.length_c   1.000
_cell.angle_alpha   90.00
_cell.angle_beta   90.00
_cell.angle_gamma   90.00
#
_symmetry.space_group_name_H-M   'P 1'
#
loop_
_entity.id
_entity.type
_entity.pdbx_description
1 polymer ?
#
loop_
_entity_poly.entity_id
_entity_poly.type
_entity_poly.pdbx_seq_one_letter_code
_entity_poly.pdbx_strand_id
1 'polypeptide(L)'
;VSLARAVYSDADIYLMDDPLSAVDSHVGKHIFDNVIGPQGQLQKKTRILVTHSVAFLPQVDMIVVMKGGEIMERGTFKELLDKKGEFAEFLIQHLAVTDQ
;
A
#
# COMPACT_ATOMS: atom_id res chain seq x y z
N VAL A 1 -2.82 -14.63 10.81
CA VAL A 1 -2.94 -16.00 10.23
C VAL A 1 -3.08 -15.99 8.71
N SER A 2 -4.02 -15.24 8.12
CA SER A 2 -4.24 -15.24 6.65
C SER A 2 -2.98 -14.83 5.86
N LEU A 3 -2.35 -13.71 6.21
CA LEU A 3 -1.12 -13.25 5.55
C LEU A 3 0.00 -14.30 5.60
N ALA A 4 0.24 -14.91 6.77
CA ALA A 4 1.24 -15.96 6.91
C ALA A 4 0.96 -17.17 6.00
N ARG A 5 -0.31 -17.56 5.85
CA ARG A 5 -0.72 -18.63 4.92
C ARG A 5 -0.44 -18.26 3.47
N ALA A 6 -0.73 -17.01 3.08
CA ALA A 6 -0.39 -16.53 1.75
C ALA A 6 1.12 -16.60 1.51
N VAL A 7 1.93 -16.03 2.41
CA VAL A 7 3.40 -16.05 2.30
C VAL A 7 3.95 -17.48 2.21
N TYR A 8 3.42 -18.40 3.01
CA TYR A 8 3.85 -19.80 3.02
C TYR A 8 3.53 -20.55 1.72
N SER A 9 2.56 -20.06 0.94
CA SER A 9 2.21 -20.68 -0.35
C SER A 9 3.26 -20.47 -1.45
N ASP A 10 4.21 -19.55 -1.25
CA ASP A 10 5.30 -19.20 -2.18
C ASP A 10 4.84 -18.92 -3.63
N ALA A 11 3.65 -18.32 -3.80
CA ALA A 11 3.14 -17.91 -5.10
C ALA A 11 4.06 -16.88 -5.79
N ASP A 12 3.93 -16.72 -7.11
CA ASP A 12 4.66 -15.69 -7.86
C ASP A 12 3.99 -14.31 -7.77
N ILE A 13 2.68 -14.29 -7.57
CA ILE A 13 1.84 -13.09 -7.53
C ILE A 13 1.00 -13.09 -6.25
N TYR A 14 1.03 -11.97 -5.53
CA TYR A 14 0.26 -11.73 -4.32
C TYR A 14 -0.73 -10.59 -4.52
N LEU A 15 -2.01 -10.89 -4.33
CA LEU A 15 -3.09 -9.90 -4.28
C LEU A 15 -3.51 -9.75 -2.82
N MET A 16 -3.42 -8.55 -2.28
CA MET A 16 -3.68 -8.27 -0.88
C MET A 16 -4.72 -7.18 -0.75
N ASP A 17 -5.87 -7.52 -0.19
CA ASP A 17 -6.96 -6.59 0.08
C ASP A 17 -6.92 -6.16 1.56
N ASP A 18 -6.43 -4.94 1.78
CA ASP A 18 -6.25 -4.27 3.06
C ASP A 18 -5.69 -5.17 4.21
N PRO A 19 -4.54 -5.85 4.00
CA PRO A 19 -4.05 -6.91 4.89
C PRO A 19 -3.58 -6.43 6.27
N LEU A 20 -3.43 -5.12 6.49
CA LEU A 20 -2.86 -4.52 7.70
C LEU A 20 -3.86 -3.68 8.51
N SER A 21 -5.13 -3.57 8.10
CA SER A 21 -6.09 -2.63 8.71
C SER A 21 -6.53 -2.99 10.13
N ALA A 22 -6.55 -4.28 10.46
CA ALA A 22 -6.89 -4.76 11.81
C ALA A 22 -5.68 -4.84 12.76
N VAL A 23 -4.51 -4.35 12.32
CA VAL A 23 -3.25 -4.43 13.05
C VAL A 23 -2.85 -3.03 13.50
N ASP A 24 -2.28 -2.92 14.71
CA ASP A 24 -1.75 -1.65 15.18
C ASP A 24 -0.59 -1.16 14.29
N SER A 25 -0.32 0.14 14.33
CA SER A 25 0.66 0.78 13.44
C SER A 25 2.08 0.24 13.62
N HIS A 26 2.47 -0.17 14.83
CA HIS A 26 3.80 -0.68 15.10
C HIS A 26 3.99 -2.09 14.51
N VAL A 27 3.03 -2.98 14.76
CA VAL A 27 3.05 -4.33 14.19
C VAL A 27 2.83 -4.28 12.67
N GLY A 28 1.98 -3.39 12.18
CA GLY A 28 1.75 -3.17 10.74
C GLY A 28 3.04 -2.76 10.03
N LYS A 29 3.79 -1.81 10.60
CA LYS A 29 5.11 -1.44 10.09
C LYS A 29 6.09 -2.62 10.09
N HIS A 30 6.16 -3.37 11.20
CA HIS A 30 7.02 -4.54 11.28
C HIS A 30 6.68 -5.59 10.21
N ILE A 31 5.39 -5.85 9.96
CA ILE A 31 4.95 -6.77 8.91
C ILE A 31 5.31 -6.21 7.54
N PHE A 32 5.10 -4.92 7.29
CA PHE A 32 5.46 -4.30 6.03
C PHE A 32 6.96 -4.43 5.77
N ASP A 33 7.80 -3.98 6.69
CA ASP A 33 9.27 -3.96 6.51
C ASP A 33 9.85 -5.37 6.30
N ASN A 34 9.34 -6.38 7.01
CA ASN A 34 9.87 -7.74 6.97
C ASN A 34 9.22 -8.66 5.93
N VAL A 35 8.03 -8.33 5.42
CA VAL A 35 7.27 -9.23 4.52
C VAL A 35 6.93 -8.56 3.20
N ILE A 36 6.20 -7.45 3.23
CA ILE A 36 5.54 -6.88 2.04
C ILE A 36 6.46 -5.91 1.30
N GLY A 37 7.20 -5.10 2.04
CA GLY A 37 8.00 -3.98 1.57
C GLY A 37 9.22 -4.37 0.73
N PRO A 38 10.02 -3.39 0.29
CA PRO A 38 11.14 -3.61 -0.63
C PRO A 38 12.26 -4.49 -0.06
N GLN A 39 12.37 -4.58 1.27
CA GLN A 39 13.34 -5.43 1.97
C GLN A 39 12.72 -6.69 2.59
N GLY A 40 11.43 -6.91 2.35
CA GLY A 40 10.69 -8.01 2.95
C GLY A 40 10.90 -9.35 2.25
N GLN A 41 10.37 -10.42 2.84
CA GLN A 41 10.42 -11.76 2.27
C GLN A 41 9.85 -11.85 0.84
N LEU A 42 8.85 -11.03 0.51
CA LEU A 42 8.21 -11.01 -0.81
C LEU A 42 8.90 -10.06 -1.81
N GLN A 43 10.09 -9.52 -1.50
CA GLN A 43 10.76 -8.51 -2.34
C GLN A 43 10.97 -8.92 -3.81
N LYS A 44 11.09 -10.22 -4.10
CA LYS A 44 11.28 -10.77 -5.46
C LYS A 44 9.97 -11.21 -6.13
N LYS A 45 8.83 -11.02 -5.48
CA LYS A 45 7.51 -11.45 -5.95
C LYS A 45 6.70 -10.26 -6.43
N THR A 46 5.76 -10.49 -7.34
CA THR A 46 4.80 -9.46 -7.76
C THR A 46 3.77 -9.27 -6.65
N ARG A 47 3.55 -8.01 -6.23
CA ARG A 47 2.68 -7.67 -5.10
C ARG A 47 1.72 -6.56 -5.55
N ILE A 48 0.43 -6.81 -5.39
CA ILE A 48 -0.63 -5.81 -5.56
C ILE A 48 -1.30 -5.65 -4.21
N LEU A 49 -1.21 -4.43 -3.67
CA LEU A 49 -1.75 -4.07 -2.37
C LEU A 49 -2.87 -3.05 -2.57
N VAL A 50 -4.09 -3.42 -2.19
CA VAL A 50 -5.19 -2.48 -2.00
C VAL A 50 -5.15 -2.04 -0.54
N THR A 51 -5.12 -0.74 -0.28
CA THR A 51 -5.15 -0.23 1.09
C THR A 51 -5.75 1.18 1.14
N HIS A 52 -6.36 1.48 2.28
CA HIS A 52 -6.77 2.84 2.63
C HIS A 52 -5.67 3.62 3.36
N SER A 53 -4.58 2.96 3.78
CA SER A 53 -3.50 3.58 4.54
C SER A 53 -2.50 4.30 3.64
N VAL A 54 -2.14 5.52 4.01
CA VAL A 54 -1.12 6.33 3.32
C VAL A 54 0.31 6.00 3.76
N ALA A 55 0.48 5.25 4.85
CA ALA A 55 1.76 5.10 5.54
C ALA A 55 2.87 4.46 4.68
N PHE A 56 2.48 3.58 3.75
CA PHE A 56 3.42 2.77 2.97
C PHE A 56 3.53 3.21 1.51
N LEU A 57 2.69 4.15 1.06
CA LEU A 57 2.65 4.63 -0.32
C LEU A 57 3.99 5.20 -0.83
N PRO A 58 4.84 5.86 -0.01
CA PRO A 58 6.15 6.31 -0.48
C PRO A 58 7.14 5.18 -0.81
N GLN A 59 6.87 3.95 -0.36
CA GLN A 59 7.78 2.81 -0.49
C GLN A 59 7.38 1.83 -1.63
N VAL A 60 6.30 2.13 -2.37
CA VAL A 60 5.82 1.29 -3.47
C VAL A 60 6.33 1.80 -4.82
N ASP A 61 6.43 0.90 -5.79
CA ASP A 61 6.94 1.23 -7.12
C ASP A 61 5.93 2.02 -7.96
N MET A 62 4.63 1.69 -7.83
CA MET A 62 3.55 2.30 -8.58
C MET A 62 2.27 2.34 -7.75
N ILE A 63 1.55 3.46 -7.86
CA ILE A 63 0.24 3.69 -7.27
C ILE A 63 -0.78 3.82 -8.40
N VAL A 64 -1.95 3.23 -8.20
CA VAL A 64 -3.11 3.35 -9.09
C VAL A 64 -4.26 3.90 -8.27
N VAL A 65 -4.77 5.07 -8.64
CA VAL A 65 -5.91 5.72 -7.99
C VAL A 65 -7.17 5.37 -8.76
N MET A 66 -8.16 4.84 -8.05
CA MET A 66 -9.45 4.45 -8.63
C MET A 66 -10.60 5.25 -8.02
N LYS A 67 -11.56 5.65 -8.83
CA LYS A 67 -12.79 6.35 -8.41
C LYS A 67 -13.94 5.95 -9.33
N GLY A 68 -15.09 5.60 -8.76
CA GLY A 68 -16.27 5.23 -9.55
C GLY A 68 -16.08 4.01 -10.48
N GLY A 69 -15.12 3.13 -10.18
CA GLY A 69 -14.78 1.98 -11.02
C GLY A 69 -13.79 2.26 -12.16
N GLU A 70 -13.32 3.50 -12.29
CA GLU A 70 -12.33 3.91 -13.30
C GLU A 70 -10.96 4.22 -12.67
N ILE A 71 -9.90 4.08 -13.48
CA ILE A 71 -8.54 4.49 -13.09
C ILE A 71 -8.40 5.98 -13.39
N MET A 72 -8.26 6.78 -12.33
CA MET A 72 -8.10 8.23 -12.44
C MET A 72 -6.65 8.60 -12.74
N GLU A 73 -5.73 8.01 -11.98
CA GLU A 73 -4.31 8.31 -12.07
C GLU A 73 -3.47 7.07 -11.82
N ARG A 74 -2.27 7.06 -12.42
CA ARG A 74 -1.24 6.06 -12.14
C ARG A 74 0.14 6.71 -12.21
N GLY A 75 1.06 6.25 -11.37
CA GLY A 75 2.43 6.74 -11.33
C GLY A 75 3.12 6.41 -10.01
N THR A 76 4.34 6.89 -9.86
CA THR A 76 5.06 6.85 -8.58
C THR A 76 4.44 7.84 -7.59
N PHE A 77 4.73 7.66 -6.30
CA PHE A 77 4.28 8.59 -5.25
C PHE A 77 4.61 10.05 -5.57
N LYS A 78 5.84 10.31 -6.05
CA LYS A 78 6.30 11.66 -6.38
C LYS A 78 5.55 12.25 -7.58
N GLU A 79 5.40 11.49 -8.65
CA GLU A 79 4.69 11.95 -9.85
C GLU A 79 3.23 12.30 -9.55
N LEU A 80 2.56 11.50 -8.72
CA LEU A 80 1.17 11.76 -8.33
C LEU A 80 1.04 12.94 -7.36
N LEU A 81 2.01 13.12 -6.46
CA LEU A 81 2.04 14.28 -5.57
C LEU A 81 2.23 15.60 -6.35
N ASP A 82 3.11 15.60 -7.36
CA ASP A 82 3.40 16.77 -8.18
C ASP A 82 2.22 17.17 -9.08
N LYS A 83 1.40 16.21 -9.51
CA LYS A 83 0.19 16.46 -10.33
C LYS A 83 -0.90 17.23 -9.60
N LYS A 84 -0.92 17.22 -8.26
CA LYS A 84 -1.98 17.82 -7.43
C LYS A 84 -3.39 17.40 -7.85
N GLY A 85 -3.55 16.14 -8.28
CA GLY A 85 -4.83 15.55 -8.68
C GLY A 85 -5.55 14.84 -7.52
N GLU A 86 -6.36 13.84 -7.87
CA GLU A 86 -7.17 13.02 -6.94
C GLU A 86 -6.30 12.35 -5.88
N PHE A 87 -5.07 11.94 -6.24
CA PHE A 87 -4.12 11.39 -5.26
C PHE A 87 -3.74 12.38 -4.16
N ALA A 88 -3.47 13.64 -4.53
CA ALA A 88 -3.06 14.67 -3.59
C ALA A 88 -4.22 15.07 -2.68
N GLU A 89 -5.44 15.15 -3.22
CA GLU A 89 -6.66 15.36 -2.41
C GLU A 89 -6.87 14.23 -1.40
N PHE A 90 -6.72 12.98 -1.84
CA PHE A 90 -6.79 11.81 -0.96
C PHE A 90 -5.76 11.89 0.18
N LEU A 91 -4.51 12.26 -0.11
CA LEU A 91 -3.47 12.42 0.90
C LEU A 91 -3.82 13.51 1.92
N ILE A 92 -4.32 14.67 1.48
CA ILE A 92 -4.69 15.77 2.39
C ILE A 92 -5.78 15.32 3.36
N GLN A 93 -6.81 14.61 2.86
CA GLN A 93 -7.90 14.13 3.69
C GLN A 93 -7.45 13.09 4.73
N HIS A 94 -6.50 12.22 4.39
CA HIS A 94 -6.07 11.12 5.26
C HIS A 94 -4.90 11.48 6.17
N LEU A 95 -4.02 12.41 5.78
CA LEU A 95 -2.93 12.90 6.63
C LEU A 95 -3.41 13.90 7.69
N ALA A 96 -4.44 14.71 7.39
CA ALA A 96 -5.03 15.64 8.37
C ALA A 96 -5.65 14.96 9.60
N VAL A 97 -5.86 13.63 9.54
CA VAL A 97 -6.41 12.82 10.63
C VAL A 97 -5.32 12.22 11.53
N THR A 98 -4.05 12.23 11.09
CA THR A 98 -2.95 11.55 11.82
C THR A 98 -2.29 12.44 12.89
N ASP A 99 -2.72 13.69 13.04
CA ASP A 99 -2.25 14.63 14.09
C ASP A 99 -3.20 14.73 15.32
N GLN A 100 -4.02 13.70 15.58
CA GLN A 100 -4.84 13.58 16.80
C GLN A 100 -4.55 12.30 17.59
#